data_AF-A0A4R0HPI1-F1
#
_entry.id   AF-A0A4R0HPI1-F1
#
_cell.length_a   1.000
_cell.length_b   1.000
_cell.length_c   1.000
_cell.angle_alpha   90.00
_cell.angle_beta   90.00
_cell.angle_gamma   90.00
#
_symmetry.space_group_name_H-M   'P 1'
#
loop_
_entity.id
_entity.type
_entity.pdbx_description
1 polymer ?
#
loop_
_entity_poly.entity_id
_entity_poly.type
_entity_poly.pdbx_seq_one_letter_code
_entity_poly.pdbx_strand_id
1 'polypeptide(L)'
;MDIRKIKKLIELVEESGISELEISEGEESVRISRSAPNAGFPVMQQYAAPMMQQQPALSNAVAPAAAPEAPAAAAEISGHIVRSPMVGTFYRTPSPDAKAFIEIGQKVNVGDTLCIVEAMKMMNQIEADKSGVVKAILVESGQPVEFDEPLVVIE
;
A
#
# COMPACT_ATOMS: atom_id res chain seq x y z
N MET A 1 11.01 30.94 -17.36
CA MET A 1 11.67 30.80 -16.05
C MET A 1 13.10 31.36 -16.08
N ASP A 2 13.47 32.24 -15.14
CA ASP A 2 14.77 32.93 -15.14
C ASP A 2 15.95 32.05 -14.63
N ILE A 3 17.11 32.13 -15.28
CA ILE A 3 18.35 31.43 -14.87
C ILE A 3 18.80 31.74 -13.44
N ARG A 4 18.49 32.93 -12.92
CA ARG A 4 18.79 33.33 -11.53
C ARG A 4 17.93 32.55 -10.51
N LYS A 5 16.69 32.23 -10.86
CA LYS A 5 15.78 31.45 -10.01
C LYS A 5 16.21 29.99 -9.97
N ILE A 6 16.63 29.44 -11.12
CA ILE A 6 17.11 28.05 -11.24
C ILE A 6 18.35 27.81 -10.36
N LYS A 7 19.32 28.74 -10.32
CA LYS A 7 20.50 28.61 -9.44
C LYS A 7 20.13 28.52 -7.95
N LYS A 8 19.20 29.37 -7.51
CA LYS A 8 18.74 29.37 -6.11
C LYS A 8 17.99 28.08 -5.75
N LEU A 9 17.27 27.49 -6.72
CA LEU A 9 16.60 26.20 -6.54
C LEU A 9 17.62 25.06 -6.41
N ILE A 10 18.71 25.07 -7.20
CA ILE A 10 19.78 24.08 -7.10
C ILE A 10 20.47 24.16 -5.72
N GLU A 11 20.82 25.37 -5.25
CA GLU A 11 21.42 25.58 -3.92
C GLU A 11 20.49 25.08 -2.79
N LEU A 12 19.19 25.39 -2.86
CA LEU A 12 18.21 24.89 -1.89
C LEU A 12 18.07 23.37 -1.92
N VAL A 13 18.11 22.74 -3.09
CA VAL A 13 18.05 21.28 -3.23
C VAL A 13 19.32 20.63 -2.65
N GLU A 14 20.49 21.28 -2.74
CA GLU A 14 21.75 20.86 -2.11
C GLU A 14 21.71 20.90 -0.58
N GLU A 15 21.21 21.98 0.00
CA GLU A 15 21.10 22.11 1.46
C GLU A 15 20.02 21.20 2.07
N SER A 16 18.92 20.96 1.34
CA SER A 16 17.75 20.22 1.84
C SER A 16 17.86 18.70 1.71
N GLY A 17 18.89 18.18 1.05
CA GLY A 17 19.05 16.73 0.85
C GLY A 17 18.01 16.11 -0.09
N ILE A 18 17.25 16.92 -0.82
CA ILE A 18 16.21 16.46 -1.75
C ILE A 18 16.87 15.79 -2.96
N SER A 19 16.38 14.60 -3.34
CA SER A 19 16.90 13.84 -4.48
C SER A 19 16.31 14.29 -5.82
N GLU A 20 15.10 14.86 -5.80
CA GLU A 20 14.40 15.32 -6.99
C GLU A 20 13.42 16.46 -6.67
N LEU A 21 13.41 17.51 -7.51
CA LEU A 21 12.49 18.64 -7.43
C LEU A 21 11.95 18.97 -8.83
N GLU A 22 10.63 18.96 -9.00
CA GLU A 22 9.94 19.36 -10.23
C GLU A 22 9.01 20.54 -9.94
N ILE A 23 9.10 21.60 -10.74
CA ILE A 23 8.27 22.81 -10.63
C ILE A 23 7.71 23.15 -12.01
N SER A 24 6.41 23.42 -12.06
CA SER A 24 5.69 23.83 -13.27
C SER A 24 5.07 25.22 -13.07
N GLU A 25 5.40 26.16 -13.94
CA GLU A 25 4.78 27.50 -14.01
C GLU A 25 4.20 27.69 -15.42
N GLY A 26 2.88 27.51 -15.57
CA GLY A 26 2.20 27.62 -16.87
C GLY A 26 2.64 26.51 -17.84
N GLU A 27 3.22 26.89 -18.99
CA GLU A 27 3.75 25.95 -19.99
C GLU A 27 5.23 25.58 -19.74
N GLU A 28 5.89 26.18 -18.75
CA GLU A 28 7.31 25.93 -18.45
C GLU A 28 7.45 24.94 -17.28
N SER A 29 8.15 23.82 -17.50
CA SER A 29 8.47 22.82 -16.48
C SER A 29 9.98 22.67 -16.27
N VAL A 30 10.44 22.66 -15.01
CA VAL A 30 11.85 22.46 -14.65
C VAL A 30 11.97 21.32 -13.64
N ARG A 31 12.76 20.30 -13.99
CA ARG A 31 13.07 19.13 -13.16
C ARG A 31 14.56 19.12 -12.80
N ILE A 32 14.87 19.01 -11.51
CA ILE A 32 16.22 18.99 -10.95
C ILE A 32 16.38 17.68 -10.18
N SER A 33 17.24 16.78 -10.66
CA SER A 33 17.52 15.48 -10.04
C SER A 33 18.98 15.36 -9.64
N ARG A 34 19.25 14.90 -8.41
CA ARG A 34 20.60 14.56 -7.95
C ARG A 34 20.86 13.07 -8.19
N SER A 35 21.70 12.77 -9.17
CA SER A 35 22.17 11.40 -9.40
C SER A 35 23.21 11.02 -8.34
N ALA A 36 22.86 10.14 -7.41
CA ALA A 36 23.84 9.45 -6.58
C ALA A 36 24.62 8.44 -7.46
N PRO A 37 25.94 8.28 -7.27
CA PRO A 37 26.70 7.26 -7.99
C PRO A 37 26.16 5.87 -7.62
N ASN A 38 25.72 5.14 -8.64
CA ASN A 38 25.29 3.75 -8.57
C ASN A 38 26.45 2.87 -8.06
N ALA A 39 26.38 2.45 -6.79
CA ALA A 39 27.22 1.37 -6.29
C ALA A 39 26.60 0.05 -6.77
N GLY A 40 27.11 -0.46 -7.89
CA GLY A 40 26.75 -1.77 -8.40
C GLY A 40 27.11 -2.88 -7.41
N PHE A 41 26.25 -3.89 -7.34
CA PHE A 41 26.60 -5.19 -6.76
C PHE A 41 26.56 -6.26 -7.84
N PRO A 42 27.61 -7.11 -7.92
CA PRO A 42 27.85 -7.99 -9.05
C PRO A 42 26.95 -9.22 -9.06
N VAL A 43 26.57 -9.58 -10.28
CA VAL A 43 26.15 -10.92 -10.70
C VAL A 43 27.22 -11.93 -10.27
N MET A 44 26.85 -12.94 -9.48
CA MET A 44 27.66 -14.13 -9.31
C MET A 44 26.95 -15.33 -9.92
N GLN A 45 27.67 -15.94 -10.84
CA GLN A 45 27.28 -17.00 -11.74
C GLN A 45 27.77 -18.32 -11.14
N GLN A 46 26.98 -19.38 -11.34
CA GLN A 46 27.42 -20.69 -11.86
C GLN A 46 27.83 -21.87 -10.93
N TYR A 47 27.32 -23.04 -11.37
CA TYR A 47 27.77 -24.45 -11.24
C TYR A 47 27.54 -25.23 -9.93
N ALA A 48 26.72 -26.30 -9.97
CA ALA A 48 27.11 -27.66 -10.42
C ALA A 48 26.04 -28.73 -10.02
N ALA A 49 25.66 -29.57 -10.98
CA ALA A 49 25.23 -30.96 -10.77
C ALA A 49 26.44 -31.86 -11.15
N PRO A 50 26.62 -33.14 -10.72
CA PRO A 50 25.55 -34.15 -10.64
C PRO A 50 25.68 -35.30 -9.59
N MET A 51 24.60 -36.10 -9.53
CA MET A 51 24.51 -37.56 -9.35
C MET A 51 24.61 -38.27 -7.97
N MET A 52 23.48 -38.94 -7.68
CA MET A 52 23.25 -40.29 -7.12
C MET A 52 23.78 -40.67 -5.74
N GLN A 53 22.84 -40.93 -4.82
CA GLN A 53 22.69 -42.27 -4.23
C GLN A 53 21.27 -42.49 -3.69
N GLN A 54 20.60 -43.53 -4.19
CA GLN A 54 19.39 -44.10 -3.62
C GLN A 54 19.74 -44.95 -2.39
N GLN A 55 18.98 -44.83 -1.29
CA GLN A 55 18.68 -45.98 -0.42
C GLN A 55 17.34 -45.76 0.31
N PRO A 56 16.51 -46.81 0.52
CA PRO A 56 15.09 -46.65 0.86
C PRO A 56 14.76 -46.61 2.35
N ALA A 57 13.64 -45.93 2.62
CA ALA A 57 12.61 -46.20 3.62
C ALA A 57 13.02 -46.23 5.11
N LEU A 58 12.75 -45.13 5.81
CA LEU A 58 12.26 -45.13 7.19
C LEU A 58 11.34 -43.91 7.44
N SER A 59 10.06 -44.20 7.66
CA SER A 59 9.14 -43.52 8.59
C SER A 59 8.93 -42.00 8.45
N ASN A 60 7.98 -41.60 7.61
CA ASN A 60 7.36 -40.27 7.67
C ASN A 60 6.18 -40.28 8.66
N ALA A 61 6.39 -39.69 9.83
CA ALA A 61 5.33 -39.08 10.62
C ALA A 61 5.82 -37.69 11.03
N VAL A 62 5.74 -36.75 10.07
CA VAL A 62 5.97 -35.32 10.29
C VAL A 62 4.65 -34.62 10.04
N ALA A 63 4.31 -33.73 10.97
CA ALA A 63 3.05 -33.04 11.15
C ALA A 63 2.46 -32.41 9.86
N PRO A 64 1.13 -32.29 9.77
CA PRO A 64 0.48 -31.70 8.60
C PRO A 64 0.99 -30.29 8.33
N ALA A 65 1.52 -30.09 7.12
CA ALA A 65 1.72 -28.77 6.55
C ALA A 65 0.39 -28.02 6.54
N ALA A 66 0.41 -26.78 7.03
CA ALA A 66 -0.72 -25.86 6.95
C ALA A 66 -1.13 -25.75 5.48
N ALA A 67 -2.36 -26.17 5.19
CA ALA A 67 -3.00 -25.96 3.92
C ALA A 67 -3.14 -24.46 3.65
N PRO A 68 -3.06 -24.00 2.39
CA PRO A 68 -3.53 -22.67 2.05
C PRO A 68 -4.99 -22.56 2.48
N GLU A 69 -5.31 -21.54 3.28
CA GLU A 69 -6.69 -21.21 3.64
C GLU A 69 -7.52 -21.13 2.36
N ALA A 70 -8.50 -22.02 2.26
CA ALA A 70 -9.57 -21.87 1.28
C ALA A 70 -10.26 -20.53 1.53
N PRO A 71 -10.67 -19.79 0.49
CA PRO A 71 -11.39 -18.55 0.69
C PRO A 71 -12.62 -18.85 1.53
N ALA A 72 -12.69 -18.23 2.71
CA ALA A 72 -13.85 -18.33 3.57
C ALA A 72 -15.07 -17.96 2.72
N ALA A 73 -16.05 -18.86 2.67
CA ALA A 73 -17.30 -18.62 1.99
C ALA A 73 -17.82 -17.24 2.40
N ALA A 74 -17.95 -16.35 1.42
CA ALA A 74 -18.48 -15.01 1.63
C ALA A 74 -19.85 -15.17 2.30
N ALA A 75 -19.91 -14.89 3.60
CA ALA A 75 -21.19 -14.55 4.22
C ALA A 75 -21.79 -13.48 3.33
N GLU A 76 -23.05 -13.65 2.89
CA GLU A 76 -23.70 -12.62 2.09
C GLU A 76 -23.72 -11.33 2.91
N ILE A 77 -22.75 -10.46 2.63
CA ILE A 77 -22.59 -9.18 3.31
C ILE A 77 -23.75 -8.32 2.82
N SER A 78 -24.86 -8.32 3.56
CA SER A 78 -26.00 -7.49 3.24
C SER A 78 -25.69 -6.04 3.62
N GLY A 79 -25.73 -5.14 2.64
CA GLY A 79 -25.42 -3.72 2.80
C GLY A 79 -24.71 -3.14 1.58
N HIS A 80 -24.48 -1.83 1.62
CA HIS A 80 -23.66 -1.13 0.64
C HIS A 80 -22.17 -1.38 0.94
N ILE A 81 -21.45 -2.02 0.02
CA ILE A 81 -20.04 -2.36 0.21
C ILE A 81 -19.18 -1.28 -0.44
N VAL A 82 -18.38 -0.60 0.38
CA VAL A 82 -17.32 0.30 -0.08
C VAL A 82 -16.08 -0.54 -0.35
N ARG A 83 -15.54 -0.43 -1.56
CA ARG A 83 -14.42 -1.23 -2.07
C ARG A 83 -13.16 -0.38 -2.26
N SER A 84 -12.01 -1.03 -2.25
CA SER A 84 -10.75 -0.34 -2.49
C SER A 84 -10.62 0.08 -3.96
N PRO A 85 -10.37 1.37 -4.26
CA PRO A 85 -10.16 1.83 -5.63
C PRO A 85 -8.74 1.55 -6.15
N MET A 86 -7.86 0.98 -5.32
CA MET A 86 -6.44 0.76 -5.63
C MET A 86 -5.83 -0.38 -4.82
N VAL A 87 -4.65 -0.84 -5.23
CA VAL A 87 -3.83 -1.77 -4.43
C VAL A 87 -3.00 -0.96 -3.43
N GLY A 88 -2.95 -1.41 -2.17
CA GLY A 88 -2.19 -0.70 -1.14
C GLY A 88 -2.26 -1.36 0.23
N THR A 89 -1.98 -0.60 1.28
CA THR A 89 -2.09 -1.03 2.69
C THR A 89 -3.23 -0.27 3.37
N PHE A 90 -4.16 -0.99 3.99
CA PHE A 90 -5.32 -0.42 4.65
C PHE A 90 -4.99 0.12 6.05
N TYR A 91 -5.53 1.28 6.43
CA TYR A 91 -5.43 1.84 7.77
C TYR A 91 -6.74 2.46 8.24
N ARG A 92 -7.12 2.19 9.48
CA ARG A 92 -8.29 2.80 10.13
C ARG A 92 -8.06 4.19 10.70
N THR A 93 -6.81 4.60 10.87
CA THR A 93 -6.43 5.84 11.56
C THR A 93 -5.59 6.74 10.64
N PRO A 94 -5.63 8.08 10.80
CA PRO A 94 -4.79 8.99 10.03
C PRO A 94 -3.31 8.94 10.43
N SER A 95 -3.01 8.42 11.63
CA SER A 95 -1.67 8.19 12.15
C SER A 95 -1.71 7.10 13.25
N PRO A 96 -0.56 6.53 13.66
CA PRO A 96 -0.54 5.45 14.66
C PRO A 96 -1.18 5.80 16.01
N ASP A 97 -1.09 7.06 16.43
CA ASP A 97 -1.59 7.53 17.74
C ASP A 97 -2.97 8.22 17.66
N ALA A 98 -3.55 8.32 16.46
CA ALA A 98 -4.85 8.96 16.27
C ALA A 98 -6.02 7.98 16.43
N LYS A 99 -7.21 8.55 16.64
CA LYS A 99 -8.46 7.77 16.66
C LYS A 99 -8.79 7.25 15.26
N ALA A 100 -9.54 6.15 15.22
CA ALA A 100 -10.08 5.65 13.97
C ALA A 100 -11.01 6.69 13.33
N PHE A 101 -11.07 6.71 12.00
CA PHE A 101 -12.00 7.56 11.26
C PHE A 101 -13.46 7.17 11.55
N ILE A 102 -13.71 5.86 11.65
CA ILE A 102 -15.03 5.28 11.90
C ILE A 102 -14.97 4.12 12.89
N GLU A 103 -16.07 3.91 13.59
CA GLU A 103 -16.34 2.74 14.43
C GLU A 103 -17.59 2.00 13.95
N ILE A 104 -17.69 0.70 14.26
CA ILE A 104 -18.90 -0.07 13.97
C ILE A 104 -20.10 0.52 14.75
N GLY A 105 -21.21 0.73 14.06
CA GLY A 105 -22.41 1.39 14.57
C GLY A 105 -22.39 2.92 14.42
N GLN A 106 -21.30 3.52 13.92
CA GLN A 106 -21.23 4.96 13.67
C GLN A 106 -22.03 5.33 12.42
N LYS A 107 -22.72 6.48 12.48
CA LYS A 107 -23.38 7.08 11.32
C LYS A 107 -22.38 7.87 10.48
N VAL A 108 -22.41 7.66 9.17
CA VAL A 108 -21.57 8.36 8.17
C VAL A 108 -22.44 8.99 7.08
N ASN A 109 -21.94 10.06 6.49
CA ASN A 109 -22.53 10.75 5.35
C ASN A 109 -21.64 10.64 4.13
N VAL A 110 -22.20 10.87 2.94
CA VAL A 110 -21.40 10.97 1.72
C VAL A 110 -20.29 12.02 1.88
N GLY A 111 -19.05 11.62 1.55
CA GLY A 111 -17.84 12.43 1.71
C GLY A 111 -17.12 12.25 3.05
N ASP A 112 -17.70 11.56 4.04
CA ASP A 112 -17.00 11.28 5.30
C ASP A 112 -15.87 10.27 5.06
N THR A 113 -14.67 10.56 5.59
CA THR A 113 -13.53 9.65 5.50
C THR A 113 -13.80 8.37 6.30
N LEU A 114 -13.61 7.21 5.66
CA LEU A 114 -13.82 5.89 6.26
C LEU A 114 -12.50 5.24 6.68
N CYS A 115 -11.47 5.35 5.83
CA CYS A 115 -10.17 4.73 6.04
C CYS A 115 -9.12 5.37 5.12
N ILE A 116 -7.87 4.93 5.25
CA ILE A 116 -6.78 5.25 4.33
C ILE A 116 -6.34 3.96 3.61
N VAL A 117 -6.06 4.08 2.33
CA VAL A 117 -5.27 3.09 1.58
C VAL A 117 -3.94 3.73 1.19
N GLU A 118 -2.85 3.24 1.76
CA GLU A 118 -1.50 3.68 1.44
C GLU A 118 -1.02 2.98 0.17
N ALA A 119 -0.73 3.77 -0.87
CA ALA A 119 -0.11 3.27 -2.09
C ALA A 119 1.06 4.17 -2.47
N MET A 120 2.24 3.58 -2.70
CA MET A 120 3.45 4.32 -3.09
C MET A 120 3.79 5.50 -2.15
N LYS A 121 3.64 5.32 -0.83
CA LYS A 121 3.80 6.34 0.22
C LYS A 121 2.76 7.48 0.20
N MET A 122 1.72 7.39 -0.61
CA MET A 122 0.59 8.32 -0.60
C MET A 122 -0.54 7.76 0.25
N MET A 123 -1.00 8.55 1.21
CA MET A 123 -2.10 8.20 2.12
C MET A 123 -3.44 8.62 1.49
N ASN A 124 -4.04 7.73 0.70
CA ASN A 124 -5.28 8.03 -0.02
C ASN A 124 -6.48 7.81 0.89
N GLN A 125 -7.25 8.86 1.14
CA GLN A 125 -8.47 8.78 1.95
C GLN A 125 -9.58 8.15 1.12
N ILE A 126 -10.24 7.14 1.68
CA ILE A 126 -11.43 6.53 1.10
C ILE A 126 -12.64 7.14 1.79
N GLU A 127 -13.49 7.80 1.00
CA GLU A 127 -14.68 8.48 1.48
C GLU A 127 -15.93 7.60 1.29
N ALA A 128 -16.95 7.85 2.09
CA ALA A 128 -18.26 7.25 1.89
C ALA A 128 -18.93 7.80 0.62
N ASP A 129 -19.41 6.92 -0.23
CA ASP A 129 -20.23 7.22 -1.40
C ASP A 129 -21.74 7.15 -1.10
N LYS A 130 -22.11 6.56 0.04
CA LYS A 130 -23.49 6.49 0.54
C LYS A 130 -23.56 6.82 2.03
N SER A 131 -24.52 7.65 2.42
CA SER A 131 -24.84 7.87 3.84
C SER A 131 -25.51 6.65 4.46
N GLY A 132 -25.19 6.34 5.72
CA GLY A 132 -25.75 5.19 6.43
C GLY A 132 -25.05 4.92 7.77
N VAL A 133 -25.15 3.69 8.24
CA VAL A 133 -24.48 3.24 9.47
C VAL A 133 -23.42 2.19 9.14
N VAL A 134 -22.22 2.34 9.72
CA VAL A 134 -21.12 1.38 9.55
C VAL A 134 -21.51 0.06 10.20
N LYS A 135 -21.70 -0.98 9.39
CA LYS A 135 -22.11 -2.31 9.83
C LYS A 135 -20.93 -3.22 10.12
N ALA A 136 -19.90 -3.15 9.28
CA ALA A 136 -18.69 -3.96 9.40
C ALA A 136 -17.50 -3.26 8.75
N ILE A 137 -16.32 -3.51 9.32
CA ILE A 137 -15.03 -3.18 8.72
C ILE A 137 -14.34 -4.51 8.46
N LEU A 138 -14.05 -4.80 7.20
CA LEU A 138 -13.67 -6.13 6.72
C LEU A 138 -12.16 -6.37 6.73
N VAL A 139 -11.39 -5.28 6.86
CA VAL A 139 -9.93 -5.29 6.80
C VAL A 139 -9.35 -4.70 8.09
N GLU A 140 -8.23 -5.24 8.54
CA GLU A 140 -7.49 -4.73 9.70
C GLU A 140 -6.41 -3.73 9.29
N SER A 141 -6.09 -2.77 10.16
CA SER A 141 -5.01 -1.81 9.91
C SER A 141 -3.67 -2.53 9.68
N GLY A 142 -2.94 -2.11 8.64
CA GLY A 142 -1.67 -2.68 8.24
C GLY A 142 -1.76 -3.85 7.27
N GLN A 143 -2.98 -4.31 6.92
CA GLN A 143 -3.16 -5.39 5.95
C GLN A 143 -3.08 -4.88 4.50
N PRO A 144 -2.49 -5.66 3.59
CA PRO A 144 -2.55 -5.36 2.15
C PRO A 144 -3.98 -5.51 1.65
N VAL A 145 -4.35 -4.67 0.68
CA VAL A 145 -5.63 -4.72 -0.02
C VAL A 145 -5.43 -4.63 -1.52
N GLU A 146 -6.28 -5.31 -2.27
CA GLU A 146 -6.31 -5.34 -3.73
C GLU A 146 -7.36 -4.37 -4.31
N PHE A 147 -7.28 -4.14 -5.62
CA PHE A 147 -8.31 -3.39 -6.33
C PHE A 147 -9.66 -4.11 -6.24
N ASP A 148 -10.71 -3.35 -5.98
CA ASP A 148 -12.09 -3.83 -5.82
C ASP A 148 -12.33 -4.73 -4.60
N GLU A 149 -11.34 -4.83 -3.70
CA GLU A 149 -11.48 -5.58 -2.45
C GLU A 149 -12.47 -4.89 -1.49
N PRO A 150 -13.43 -5.61 -0.90
CA PRO A 150 -14.35 -5.07 0.11
C PRO A 150 -13.63 -4.52 1.35
N LEU A 151 -13.89 -3.26 1.71
CA LEU A 151 -13.27 -2.62 2.88
C LEU A 151 -14.27 -2.42 4.03
N VAL A 152 -15.41 -1.80 3.74
CA VAL A 152 -16.40 -1.35 4.73
C VAL A 152 -17.81 -1.63 4.22
N VAL A 153 -18.72 -1.94 5.14
CA VAL A 153 -20.13 -2.18 4.85
C VAL A 153 -20.96 -1.09 5.52
N ILE A 154 -21.77 -0.40 4.73
CA ILE A 154 -22.68 0.65 5.18
C ILE A 154 -24.11 0.18 4.97
N GLU A 155 -24.95 0.28 6.01
CA GLU A 155 -26.39 0.02 5.94
C GLU A 155 -27.16 1.32 5.64
#